data_AF-A0A515A870-F1
#
_entry.id   AF-A0A515A870-F1
#
_cell.length_a   1.000
_cell.length_b   1.000
_cell.length_c   1.000
_cell.angle_alpha   90.00
_cell.angle_beta   90.00
_cell.angle_gamma   90.00
#
_symmetry.space_group_name_H-M   'P 1'
#
loop_
_entity.id
_entity.type
_entity.pdbx_description
1 polymer ?
#
loop_
_entity_poly.entity_id
_entity_poly.type
_entity_poly.pdbx_seq_one_letter_code
_entity_poly.pdbx_strand_id
1 'polypeptide(L)'
;MLFFYVVESHDIVKNSYQRQAFYTLSNGKQNLTSLYFEQPGYKRFCFGYPNAKLLLQDGTKNPALSYRHDAYLFICDWQQQVIELIVVQNGKPFIKALYCDLIGGNYDGELRGIRANVRPYYLYNCL
;
A
#
# COMPACT_ATOMS: atom_id res chain seq x y z
N MET A 1 7.27 13.60 -11.25
CA MET A 1 5.98 13.25 -10.62
C MET A 1 5.73 11.78 -10.87
N LEU A 2 5.42 11.00 -9.84
CA LEU A 2 5.28 9.54 -9.96
C LEU A 2 3.82 9.18 -9.66
N PHE A 3 3.13 8.56 -10.61
CA PHE A 3 1.70 8.23 -10.51
C PHE A 3 1.55 6.73 -10.41
N PHE A 4 0.72 6.22 -9.51
CA PHE A 4 0.40 4.80 -9.43
C PHE A 4 -1.11 4.60 -9.54
N TYR A 5 -1.52 3.68 -10.39
CA TYR A 5 -2.90 3.27 -10.59
C TYR A 5 -3.17 1.99 -9.79
N VAL A 6 -4.39 1.86 -9.27
CA VAL A 6 -4.87 0.59 -8.72
C VAL A 6 -5.20 -0.33 -9.90
N VAL A 7 -4.46 -1.43 -10.03
CA VAL A 7 -4.65 -2.43 -11.10
C VAL A 7 -4.99 -3.77 -10.46
N GLU A 8 -5.86 -4.57 -11.06
CA GLU A 8 -6.14 -5.92 -10.55
C GLU A 8 -4.88 -6.80 -10.65
N SER A 9 -4.59 -7.55 -9.58
CA SER A 9 -3.32 -8.28 -9.49
C SER A 9 -3.20 -9.46 -10.47
N HIS A 10 -4.33 -9.97 -10.98
CA HIS A 10 -4.35 -11.11 -11.90
C HIS A 10 -3.69 -10.78 -13.25
N ASP A 11 -3.60 -9.50 -13.62
CA ASP A 11 -2.94 -9.05 -14.85
C ASP A 11 -1.41 -8.95 -14.73
N ILE A 12 -0.86 -8.96 -13.51
CA ILE A 12 0.55 -8.59 -13.25
C ILE A 12 1.32 -9.66 -12.47
N VAL A 13 0.66 -10.45 -11.61
CA VAL A 13 1.32 -11.42 -10.73
C VAL A 13 0.70 -12.80 -10.89
N LYS A 14 1.50 -13.79 -11.35
CA LYS A 14 1.08 -15.21 -11.36
C LYS A 14 0.94 -15.70 -9.90
N ASN A 15 -0.31 -15.88 -9.48
CA ASN A 15 -0.72 -16.20 -8.11
C ASN A 15 -0.05 -17.45 -7.52
N SER A 16 0.37 -17.38 -6.26
CA SER A 16 0.50 -18.55 -5.38
C SER A 16 -0.68 -18.55 -4.41
N TYR A 17 -1.31 -19.72 -4.21
CA TYR A 17 -2.57 -19.91 -3.49
C TYR A 17 -2.60 -19.42 -2.02
N GLN A 18 -1.44 -19.03 -1.45
CA GLN A 18 -1.32 -18.66 -0.04
C GLN A 18 -1.32 -17.14 0.23
N ARG A 19 -1.26 -16.27 -0.80
CA ARG A 19 -1.24 -14.80 -0.64
C ARG A 19 -2.00 -14.11 -1.76
N GLN A 20 -3.32 -13.97 -1.61
CA GLN A 20 -4.16 -13.28 -2.58
C GLN A 20 -4.01 -11.76 -2.43
N ALA A 21 -3.07 -11.17 -3.17
CA ALA A 21 -3.14 -9.75 -3.47
C ALA A 21 -4.30 -9.55 -4.44
N PHE A 22 -5.22 -8.65 -4.13
CA PHE A 22 -6.35 -8.35 -5.02
C PHE A 22 -6.00 -7.25 -6.02
N TYR A 23 -5.17 -6.29 -5.59
CA TYR A 23 -4.79 -5.15 -6.39
C TYR A 23 -3.30 -4.84 -6.26
N THR A 24 -2.76 -4.06 -7.18
CA THR A 24 -1.39 -3.55 -7.14
C THR A 24 -1.41 -2.07 -7.50
N LEU A 25 -0.66 -1.27 -6.75
CA LEU A 25 -0.41 0.12 -7.09
C LEU A 25 0.76 0.15 -8.08
N SER A 26 0.47 0.40 -9.36
CA SER A 26 1.45 0.32 -10.45
C SER A 26 1.32 1.48 -11.43
N ASN A 27 2.44 1.88 -12.03
CA ASN A 27 2.45 2.86 -13.12
C ASN A 27 2.68 2.22 -14.50
N GLY A 28 2.57 0.89 -14.59
CA GLY A 28 2.86 0.10 -15.79
C GLY A 28 4.35 -0.26 -15.97
N LYS A 29 5.27 0.49 -15.34
CA LYS A 29 6.73 0.22 -15.36
C LYS A 29 7.26 -0.27 -14.01
N GLN A 30 6.67 0.21 -12.92
CA GLN A 30 7.05 -0.08 -11.54
C GLN A 30 5.79 -0.31 -10.70
N ASN A 31 5.85 -1.36 -9.88
CA ASN A 31 4.87 -1.60 -8.83
C ASN A 31 5.38 -0.97 -7.54
N LEU A 32 4.58 -0.07 -6.95
CA LEU A 32 4.82 0.44 -5.59
C LEU A 32 4.67 -0.71 -4.60
N THR A 33 3.50 -1.34 -4.61
CA THR A 33 3.20 -2.49 -3.76
C THR A 33 1.97 -3.27 -4.24
N SER A 34 1.90 -4.54 -3.85
CA SER A 34 0.67 -5.33 -3.87
C SER A 34 -0.17 -5.01 -2.64
N LEU A 35 -1.49 -4.96 -2.80
CA LEU A 35 -2.47 -4.72 -1.74
C LEU A 35 -3.09 -6.05 -1.28
N TYR A 36 -2.84 -6.41 -0.02
CA TYR A 36 -3.33 -7.63 0.62
C TYR A 36 -4.53 -7.31 1.51
N PHE A 37 -5.69 -7.85 1.16
CA PHE A 37 -6.92 -7.71 1.94
C PHE A 37 -7.17 -9.03 2.66
N GLU A 38 -7.23 -8.99 3.98
CA GLU A 38 -7.42 -10.20 4.78
C GLU A 38 -8.80 -10.30 5.42
N GLN A 39 -9.59 -9.23 5.36
CA GLN A 39 -10.96 -9.22 5.85
C GLN A 39 -11.93 -9.50 4.70
N PRO A 40 -12.63 -10.66 4.68
CA PRO A 40 -13.60 -10.97 3.65
C PRO A 40 -14.73 -9.94 3.61
N GLY A 41 -15.11 -9.50 2.41
CA GLY A 41 -16.20 -8.53 2.22
C GLY A 41 -15.90 -7.09 2.65
N TYR A 42 -14.73 -6.82 3.26
CA TYR A 42 -14.37 -5.49 3.74
C TYR A 42 -13.06 -5.00 3.11
N LYS A 43 -13.19 -4.17 2.07
CA LYS A 43 -12.04 -3.64 1.31
C LYS A 43 -11.55 -2.27 1.82
N ARG A 44 -11.80 -1.91 3.08
CA ARG A 44 -11.39 -0.59 3.61
C ARG A 44 -9.93 -0.58 4.06
N PHE A 45 -9.47 -1.67 4.66
CA PHE A 45 -8.11 -1.77 5.17
C PHE A 45 -7.35 -2.84 4.41
N CYS A 46 -6.10 -2.56 4.09
CA CYS A 46 -5.18 -3.55 3.56
C CYS A 46 -3.75 -3.20 3.96
N PHE A 47 -2.83 -4.10 3.66
CA PHE A 47 -1.41 -3.85 3.84
C PHE A 47 -0.61 -4.25 2.61
N GLY A 48 0.64 -3.82 2.58
CA GLY A 48 1.58 -4.11 1.52
C GLY A 48 3.01 -4.00 2.00
N TYR A 49 3.94 -4.18 1.06
CA TYR A 49 5.37 -4.05 1.30
C TYR A 49 6.05 -3.30 0.16
N PRO A 50 7.07 -2.50 0.44
CA PRO A 50 7.94 -1.96 -0.59
C PRO A 50 8.54 -3.07 -1.47
N ASN A 51 8.74 -2.75 -2.75
CA ASN A 51 9.41 -3.64 -3.67
C ASN A 51 10.86 -3.91 -3.21
N ALA A 52 11.17 -5.16 -2.87
CA ALA A 52 12.47 -5.57 -2.36
C ALA A 52 13.46 -6.02 -3.45
N LYS A 53 13.10 -5.93 -4.74
CA LYS A 53 14.02 -6.28 -5.83
C LYS A 53 15.23 -5.34 -5.83
N LEU A 54 16.41 -5.87 -6.17
CA LEU A 54 17.64 -5.08 -6.26
C LEU A 54 17.59 -4.07 -7.42
N LEU A 55 17.09 -4.51 -8.57
CA LEU A 55 16.99 -3.72 -9.80
C LEU A 55 15.54 -3.64 -10.28
N LEU A 56 15.22 -2.56 -10.99
CA LEU A 56 14.00 -2.40 -11.77
C LEU A 56 14.10 -3.22 -13.08
N GLN A 57 13.00 -3.31 -13.83
CA GLN A 57 12.96 -4.08 -15.09
C GLN A 57 13.93 -3.55 -16.15
N ASP A 58 14.23 -2.26 -16.10
CA ASP A 58 15.18 -1.58 -16.99
C ASP A 58 16.65 -1.73 -16.54
N GLY A 59 16.92 -2.50 -15.47
CA GLY A 59 18.26 -2.72 -14.93
C GLY A 59 18.77 -1.63 -14.00
N THR A 60 18.01 -0.55 -13.77
CA THR A 60 18.40 0.51 -12.85
C THR A 60 18.21 0.10 -11.38
N LYS A 61 18.91 0.76 -10.45
CA LYS A 61 18.77 0.48 -9.02
C LYS A 61 17.37 0.81 -8.52
N ASN A 62 16.77 -0.11 -7.77
CA ASN A 62 15.45 0.12 -7.18
C ASN A 62 15.54 1.12 -6.01
N PRO A 63 14.91 2.31 -6.11
CA PRO A 63 14.95 3.31 -5.05
C PRO A 63 14.21 2.86 -3.77
N ALA A 64 13.31 1.86 -3.87
CA ALA A 64 12.58 1.32 -2.72
C ALA A 64 13.41 0.32 -1.89
N LEU A 65 14.58 -0.12 -2.37
CA LEU A 65 15.35 -1.20 -1.75
C LEU A 65 15.82 -0.87 -0.32
N SER A 66 16.15 0.38 -0.04
CA SER A 66 16.53 0.84 1.30
C SER A 66 15.40 0.69 2.31
N TYR A 67 14.15 0.73 1.83
CA TYR A 67 12.94 0.69 2.65
C TYR A 67 12.32 -0.71 2.72
N ARG A 68 12.99 -1.75 2.20
CA ARG A 68 12.45 -3.13 2.06
C ARG A 68 11.94 -3.80 3.35
N HIS A 69 12.28 -3.23 4.51
CA HIS A 69 11.89 -3.68 5.84
C HIS A 69 10.72 -2.90 6.43
N ASP A 70 10.24 -1.87 5.74
CA ASP A 70 9.09 -1.09 6.16
C ASP A 70 7.79 -1.84 5.90
N ALA A 71 6.77 -1.48 6.66
CA ALA A 71 5.40 -1.93 6.52
C ALA A 71 4.55 -0.82 5.89
N TYR A 72 3.72 -1.18 4.92
CA TYR A 72 2.71 -0.28 4.36
C TYR A 72 1.33 -0.71 4.86
N LEU A 73 0.62 0.20 5.53
CA LEU A 73 -0.79 0.05 5.85
C LEU A 73 -1.59 1.02 5.00
N PHE A 74 -2.79 0.59 4.60
CA PHE A 74 -3.64 1.35 3.71
C PHE A 74 -5.03 1.52 4.28
N ILE A 75 -5.58 2.72 4.11
CA ILE A 75 -6.98 3.04 4.37
C ILE A 75 -7.58 3.52 3.06
N CYS A 76 -8.50 2.74 2.51
CA CYS A 76 -9.15 3.01 1.24
C CYS A 76 -10.55 3.58 1.47
N ASP A 77 -10.79 4.79 0.97
CA ASP A 77 -12.12 5.36 0.80
C ASP A 77 -12.49 5.28 -0.69
N TRP A 78 -13.26 4.26 -1.04
CA TRP A 78 -13.68 4.01 -2.43
C TRP A 78 -14.71 5.00 -2.93
N GLN A 79 -15.52 5.61 -2.04
CA GLN A 79 -16.50 6.61 -2.44
C GLN A 79 -15.80 7.91 -2.83
N GLN A 80 -14.78 8.30 -2.07
CA GLN A 80 -13.98 9.49 -2.33
C GLN A 80 -12.83 9.25 -3.31
N GLN A 81 -12.59 7.99 -3.69
CA GLN A 81 -11.45 7.56 -4.51
C GLN A 81 -10.09 7.98 -3.90
N VAL A 82 -9.98 7.86 -2.58
CA VAL A 82 -8.78 8.19 -1.81
C VAL A 82 -8.18 6.91 -1.23
N ILE A 83 -6.86 6.78 -1.35
CA ILE A 83 -6.09 5.76 -0.65
C ILE A 83 -5.06 6.49 0.22
N GLU A 84 -5.16 6.32 1.53
CA GLU A 84 -4.16 6.77 2.47
C GLU A 84 -3.12 5.66 2.66
N LEU A 85 -1.84 6.01 2.55
CA LEU A 85 -0.71 5.13 2.83
C LEU A 85 -0.03 5.57 4.13
N ILE A 86 0.05 4.66 5.09
CA ILE A 86 0.82 4.81 6.32
C ILE A 86 2.07 3.95 6.20
N VAL A 87 3.24 4.57 6.34
CA VAL A 87 4.52 3.88 6.31
C VAL A 87 5.04 3.72 7.73
N VAL A 88 5.20 2.47 8.17
CA VAL A 88 5.81 2.14 9.46
C VAL A 88 7.23 1.64 9.21
N GLN A 89 8.20 2.45 9.62
CA GLN A 89 9.62 2.14 9.45
C GLN A 89 9.99 0.83 10.17
N ASN A 90 10.69 -0.06 9.47
CA ASN A 90 11.05 -1.41 9.97
C ASN A 90 9.86 -2.25 10.47
N GLY A 91 8.63 -1.90 10.11
CA GLY A 91 7.41 -2.53 10.64
C GLY A 91 7.07 -3.87 10.01
N LYS A 92 7.77 -4.30 8.96
CA LYS A 92 7.45 -5.53 8.21
C LYS A 92 7.31 -6.79 9.07
N PRO A 93 8.15 -7.05 10.09
CA PRO A 93 7.97 -8.21 10.98
C PRO A 93 6.66 -8.17 11.78
N PHE A 94 6.10 -6.97 12.00
CA PHE A 94 4.93 -6.72 12.84
C PHE A 94 3.66 -6.45 12.04
N ILE A 95 3.70 -6.59 10.71
CA ILE A 95 2.62 -6.19 9.79
C ILE A 95 1.24 -6.71 10.18
N LYS A 96 1.15 -7.92 10.73
CA LYS A 96 -0.11 -8.52 11.19
C LYS A 96 -0.68 -7.82 12.41
N ALA A 97 0.16 -7.57 13.42
CA ALA A 97 -0.24 -6.84 14.61
C ALA A 97 -0.64 -5.40 14.24
N LEU A 98 0.20 -4.72 13.45
CA LEU A 98 -0.07 -3.38 12.94
C LEU A 98 -1.40 -3.30 12.17
N TYR A 99 -1.69 -4.31 11.35
CA TYR A 99 -2.96 -4.40 10.60
C TYR A 99 -4.16 -4.63 11.53
N CYS A 100 -4.05 -5.52 12.52
CA CYS A 100 -5.10 -5.74 13.51
C CYS A 100 -5.36 -4.47 14.35
N ASP A 101 -4.31 -3.78 14.79
CA ASP A 101 -4.42 -2.52 15.53
C ASP A 101 -5.11 -1.43 14.71
N LEU A 102 -4.77 -1.34 13.42
CA LEU A 102 -5.42 -0.40 12.50
C LEU A 102 -6.92 -0.69 12.35
N ILE A 103 -7.30 -1.96 12.17
CA ILE A 103 -8.71 -2.35 12.08
C ILE A 103 -9.44 -2.08 13.41
N GLY A 104 -8.75 -2.34 14.53
CA GLY A 104 -9.29 -2.12 15.88
C GLY A 104 -9.50 -0.65 16.24
N GLY A 105 -9.03 0.29 15.42
CA GLY A 105 -9.09 1.73 15.71
C GLY A 105 -8.05 2.18 16.73
N ASN A 106 -7.04 1.35 17.03
CA ASN A 106 -6.02 1.65 18.04
C ASN A 106 -5.14 2.86 17.67
N TYR A 107 -5.15 3.27 16.40
CA TYR A 107 -4.42 4.44 15.90
C TYR A 107 -5.32 5.65 15.57
N ASP A 108 -6.61 5.61 15.89
CA ASP A 108 -7.56 6.65 15.46
C ASP A 108 -7.21 8.05 15.99
N GLY A 109 -6.64 8.12 17.20
CA GLY A 109 -6.18 9.38 17.80
C GLY A 109 -5.00 9.98 17.03
N GLU A 110 -3.95 9.19 16.83
CA GLU A 110 -2.75 9.56 16.09
C GLU A 110 -3.07 9.91 14.63
N LEU A 111 -3.87 9.09 13.97
CA LEU A 111 -4.29 9.32 12.59
C LEU A 111 -5.08 10.62 12.44
N ARG A 112 -5.94 10.96 13.41
CA ARG A 112 -6.65 12.25 13.42
C ARG A 112 -5.68 13.43 13.52
N GLY A 113 -4.68 13.33 14.39
CA GLY A 113 -3.64 14.35 14.53
C GLY A 113 -2.78 14.50 13.27
N ILE A 114 -2.40 13.38 12.64
CA ILE A 114 -1.65 13.38 11.38
C ILE A 114 -2.50 14.00 10.27
N ARG A 115 -3.76 13.54 10.10
CA ARG A 115 -4.68 14.02 9.06
C ARG A 115 -4.93 15.53 9.11
N ALA A 116 -4.89 16.13 10.30
CA ALA A 116 -5.02 17.59 10.44
C ALA A 116 -3.88 18.38 9.77
N ASN A 117 -2.74 17.75 9.53
CA ASN A 117 -1.52 18.40 9.03
C ASN A 117 -1.07 17.91 7.65
N VAL A 118 -1.67 16.84 7.12
CA VAL A 118 -1.28 16.28 5.81
C VAL A 118 -1.92 17.06 4.65
N ARG A 119 -1.19 17.09 3.53
CA ARG A 119 -1.72 17.52 2.24
C ARG A 119 -1.89 16.30 1.34
N PRO A 120 -2.93 16.23 0.49
CA PRO A 120 -3.05 15.17 -0.49
C PRO A 120 -1.77 15.08 -1.33
N TYR A 121 -1.20 13.87 -1.43
CA TYR A 121 -0.06 13.64 -2.31
C TYR A 121 -0.45 13.80 -3.79
N TYR A 122 -1.67 13.40 -4.13
CA TYR A 122 -2.25 13.52 -5.47
C TYR A 122 -3.78 13.47 -5.43
N LEU A 123 -4.45 14.20 -6.32
CA LEU A 123 -5.91 14.20 -6.49
C LEU A 123 -6.24 13.64 -7.87
N TYR A 124 -6.97 12.52 -7.92
CA TYR A 124 -7.30 11.84 -9.17
C TYR A 124 -8.42 12.55 -9.97
N ASN A 125 -9.20 13.44 -9.34
CA ASN A 125 -10.39 14.05 -9.92
C ASN A 125 -10.11 15.31 -10.77
N CYS A 126 -8.85 15.54 -11.16
CA CYS A 126 -8.43 16.73 -11.92
C CYS A 126 -8.15 16.43 -13.40
N LEU A 127 -8.68 15.33 -13.93
CA LEU A 127 -8.60 14.95 -15.35
C LEU A 127 -9.96 15.17 -16.04
#